data_AF-A0A833WTH2-F1
#
_entry.id   AF-A0A833WTH2-F1
#
_cell.length_a   1.000
_cell.length_b   1.000
_cell.length_c   1.000
_cell.angle_alpha   90.00
_cell.angle_beta   90.00
_cell.angle_gamma   90.00
#
_symmetry.space_group_name_H-M   'P 1'
#
loop_
_entity.id
_entity.type
_entity.pdbx_description
1 polymer ?
#
loop_
_entity_poly.entity_id
_entity_poly.type
_entity_poly.pdbx_seq_one_letter_code
_entity_poly.pdbx_strand_id
1 'polypeptide(L)'
;MASLTWEDCGCILKQLQAAAHVVHSNLNQVSGADSKRGLQSLLLKILSCLEEFRHMINAVFLESENEEKLYSSADFTEEKLDYIAELLATTQIYTRNKIPTIKSIQQECCQKIQDELAAVTQINDILASHNLPLIDSANNERLKVLVTRLRQQEQQLAFHLGLLKAQRELSNTDSGYSIENFAFGSTPFPTWLNLFTQKPVLDVIARCSKRATTLTVFGSSSGSLVFFASLALGLRSNGVEILEFLHEVAEQTREDLQISKDKCCFECADMLAVSVQETSILLLTSQCWDAGLYQQVQHKLEAELQPGTLVIDYKNTLQSSPHFRLLQQLNHQRVSWNSSQSFFLFECKPCSSEE
;
A
#
# COMPACT_ATOMS: atom_id res chain seq x y z
N MET A 1 7.47 32.27 -14.84
CA MET A 1 7.93 30.88 -14.89
C MET A 1 6.85 30.02 -14.29
N ALA A 2 6.56 28.84 -14.86
CA ALA A 2 5.55 27.96 -14.28
C ALA A 2 6.16 27.25 -13.06
N SER A 3 5.63 27.53 -11.87
CA SER A 3 5.95 26.77 -10.66
C SER A 3 5.61 25.30 -10.89
N LEU A 4 6.49 24.38 -10.49
CA LEU A 4 6.16 22.95 -10.54
C LEU A 4 4.92 22.67 -9.70
N THR A 5 4.00 21.88 -10.23
CA THR A 5 2.86 21.40 -9.46
C THR A 5 3.28 20.25 -8.54
N TRP A 6 2.45 19.95 -7.54
CA TRP A 6 2.58 18.74 -6.72
C TRP A 6 2.67 17.46 -7.58
N GLU A 7 1.85 17.39 -8.64
CA GLU A 7 1.83 16.26 -9.55
C GLU A 7 3.15 16.13 -10.35
N ASP A 8 3.68 17.25 -10.85
CA ASP A 8 4.96 17.27 -11.55
C ASP A 8 6.09 16.79 -10.64
N CYS A 9 6.10 17.26 -9.39
CA CYS A 9 7.08 16.85 -8.37
C CYS A 9 7.01 15.34 -8.09
N GLY A 10 5.80 14.79 -7.96
CA GLY A 10 5.59 13.34 -7.81
C GLY A 10 6.11 12.54 -9.01
N CYS A 11 5.94 13.07 -10.24
CA CYS A 11 6.48 12.44 -11.45
C CYS A 11 8.00 12.48 -11.49
N ILE A 12 8.63 13.62 -11.15
CA ILE A 12 10.10 13.76 -11.12
C ILE A 12 10.71 12.80 -10.09
N LEU A 13 10.11 12.67 -8.89
CA LEU A 13 10.53 11.68 -7.90
C LEU A 13 10.53 10.25 -8.47
N LYS A 14 9.46 9.87 -9.18
CA LYS A 14 9.37 8.56 -9.85
C LYS A 14 10.43 8.38 -10.94
N GLN A 15 10.79 9.43 -11.68
CA GLN A 15 11.87 9.36 -12.67
C GLN A 15 13.22 9.09 -12.00
N LEU A 16 13.52 9.79 -10.91
CA LEU A 16 14.76 9.58 -10.13
C LEU A 16 14.81 8.18 -9.52
N GLN A 17 13.69 7.68 -8.98
CA GLN A 17 13.58 6.30 -8.49
C GLN A 17 13.81 5.25 -9.58
N ALA A 18 13.20 5.44 -10.76
CA ALA A 18 13.41 4.56 -11.91
C ALA A 18 14.88 4.58 -12.37
N ALA A 19 15.50 5.76 -12.42
CA ALA A 19 16.92 5.91 -12.73
C ALA A 19 17.81 5.15 -11.74
N ALA A 20 17.58 5.31 -10.44
CA ALA A 20 18.32 4.59 -9.40
C ALA A 20 18.17 3.07 -9.54
N HIS A 21 16.95 2.58 -9.77
CA HIS A 21 16.68 1.16 -9.93
C HIS A 21 17.38 0.56 -11.16
N VAL A 22 17.37 1.28 -12.28
CA VAL A 22 18.07 0.88 -13.51
C VAL A 22 19.57 0.80 -13.28
N VAL A 23 20.18 1.82 -12.66
CA VAL A 23 21.62 1.83 -12.36
C VAL A 23 21.99 0.68 -11.42
N HIS A 24 21.21 0.47 -10.36
CA HIS A 24 21.42 -0.64 -9.42
C HIS A 24 21.32 -2.01 -10.11
N SER A 25 20.35 -2.20 -11.00
CA SER A 25 20.20 -3.45 -11.75
C SER A 25 21.39 -3.71 -12.67
N ASN A 26 21.91 -2.67 -13.33
CA ASN A 26 23.10 -2.77 -14.19
C ASN A 26 24.38 -3.03 -13.36
N LEU A 27 24.51 -2.47 -12.16
CA LEU A 27 25.65 -2.73 -11.27
C LEU A 27 25.84 -4.22 -10.97
N ASN A 28 24.76 -4.99 -10.90
CA ASN A 28 24.79 -6.43 -10.66
C ASN A 28 25.15 -7.26 -11.91
N GLN A 29 25.13 -6.64 -13.09
CA GLN A 29 25.38 -7.31 -14.37
C GLN A 29 26.77 -7.01 -14.95
N VAL A 30 27.40 -5.90 -14.54
CA VAL A 30 28.67 -5.44 -15.10
C VAL A 30 29.87 -6.07 -14.40
N SER A 31 30.80 -6.64 -15.19
CA SER A 31 32.02 -7.30 -14.68
C SER A 31 33.27 -6.40 -14.64
N GLY A 32 33.28 -5.29 -15.40
CA GLY A 32 34.44 -4.40 -15.51
C GLY A 32 34.55 -3.40 -14.35
N ALA A 33 35.73 -3.28 -13.74
CA ALA A 33 35.97 -2.42 -12.58
C ALA A 33 35.71 -0.92 -12.85
N ASP A 34 36.07 -0.42 -14.04
CA ASP A 34 35.86 0.99 -14.40
C ASP A 34 34.38 1.32 -14.64
N SER A 35 33.68 0.43 -15.36
CA SER A 35 32.24 0.55 -15.59
C SER A 35 31.45 0.45 -14.29
N LYS A 36 31.88 -0.41 -13.35
CA LYS A 36 31.27 -0.53 -12.02
C LYS A 36 31.46 0.74 -11.19
N ARG A 37 32.67 1.33 -11.19
CA ARG A 37 32.93 2.62 -10.51
C ARG A 37 32.08 3.76 -11.08
N GLY A 38 31.96 3.83 -12.40
CA GLY A 38 31.11 4.83 -13.07
C GLY A 38 29.64 4.72 -12.65
N LEU A 39 29.08 3.50 -12.66
CA LEU A 39 27.71 3.25 -12.22
C LEU A 39 27.50 3.50 -10.71
N GLN A 40 28.47 3.18 -9.86
CA GLN A 40 28.41 3.50 -8.42
C GLN A 40 28.38 5.01 -8.18
N SER A 41 29.24 5.76 -8.86
CA SER A 41 29.26 7.22 -8.78
C SER A 41 27.93 7.83 -9.25
N LEU A 42 27.39 7.32 -10.36
CA LEU A 42 26.10 7.76 -10.88
C LEU A 42 24.95 7.44 -9.90
N LEU A 43 24.94 6.25 -9.31
CA LEU A 43 23.92 5.88 -8.31
C LEU A 43 23.93 6.83 -7.11
N LEU A 44 25.11 7.15 -6.57
CA LEU A 44 25.25 8.08 -5.44
C LEU A 44 24.72 9.48 -5.80
N LYS A 45 25.01 9.98 -7.01
CA LYS A 45 24.47 11.26 -7.49
C LYS A 45 22.94 11.24 -7.56
N ILE A 46 22.35 10.15 -8.08
CA ILE A 46 20.89 10.01 -8.16
C ILE A 46 20.27 9.97 -6.76
N LEU A 47 20.85 9.21 -5.83
CA LEU A 47 20.34 9.11 -4.46
C LEU A 47 20.41 10.45 -3.72
N SER A 48 21.54 11.17 -3.81
CA SER A 48 21.68 12.53 -3.27
C SER A 48 20.63 13.48 -3.85
N CYS A 49 20.45 13.44 -5.18
CA CYS A 49 19.47 14.27 -5.86
C CYS A 49 18.03 13.95 -5.44
N LEU A 50 17.71 12.67 -5.24
CA LEU A 50 16.40 12.22 -4.77
C LEU A 50 16.12 12.71 -3.35
N GLU A 51 17.09 12.58 -2.45
CA GLU A 51 16.98 13.05 -1.07
C GLU A 51 16.79 14.57 -1.00
N GLU A 52 17.64 15.33 -1.71
CA GLU A 52 17.55 16.80 -1.76
C GLU A 52 16.22 17.27 -2.36
N PHE A 53 15.77 16.65 -3.45
CA PHE A 53 14.51 17.00 -4.09
C PHE A 53 13.30 16.65 -3.21
N ARG A 54 13.36 15.54 -2.47
CA ARG A 54 12.34 15.17 -1.48
C ARG A 54 12.27 16.20 -0.35
N HIS A 55 13.41 16.65 0.17
CA HIS A 55 13.46 17.71 1.19
C HIS A 55 12.84 19.01 0.68
N MET A 56 13.15 19.39 -0.57
CA MET A 56 12.56 20.58 -1.19
C MET A 56 11.05 20.47 -1.31
N ILE A 57 10.52 19.34 -1.78
CA ILE A 57 9.07 19.08 -1.84
C ILE A 57 8.44 19.22 -0.45
N ASN A 58 9.06 18.64 0.58
CA ASN A 58 8.54 18.72 1.93
C ASN A 58 8.50 20.18 2.42
N ALA A 59 9.57 20.95 2.21
CA ALA A 59 9.62 22.35 2.60
C ALA A 59 8.59 23.22 1.85
N VAL A 60 8.44 23.01 0.54
CA VAL A 60 7.51 23.76 -0.32
C VAL A 60 6.06 23.45 0.05
N PHE A 61 5.72 22.15 0.08
CA PHE A 61 4.33 21.70 0.05
C PHE A 61 3.83 21.17 1.40
N LEU A 62 4.71 20.71 2.29
CA LEU A 62 4.32 19.96 3.48
C LEU A 62 4.62 20.66 4.81
N GLU A 63 5.53 21.63 4.85
CA GLU A 63 5.97 22.32 6.07
C GLU A 63 5.61 23.82 6.09
N SER A 64 5.04 24.34 5.01
CA SER A 64 4.62 25.74 4.93
C SER A 64 3.32 25.97 5.74
N GLU A 65 3.46 26.24 7.03
CA GLU A 65 2.33 26.56 7.92
C GLU A 65 1.61 27.90 7.60
N ASN A 66 2.15 28.69 6.66
CA ASN A 66 1.58 29.98 6.26
C ASN A 66 1.40 30.05 4.74
N GLU A 67 0.15 30.09 4.27
CA GLU A 67 -0.21 30.30 2.86
C GLU A 67 0.44 31.56 2.26
N GLU A 68 0.72 32.59 3.06
CA GLU A 68 1.35 33.85 2.61
C GLU A 68 2.87 33.76 2.37
N LYS A 69 3.57 32.74 2.89
CA LYS A 69 5.01 32.55 2.64
C LYS A 69 5.34 31.62 1.47
N LEU A 70 4.34 30.96 0.88
CA LEU A 70 4.52 30.06 -0.27
C LEU A 70 5.21 30.75 -1.45
N TYR A 71 4.96 32.04 -1.66
CA TYR A 71 5.40 32.77 -2.86
C TYR A 71 6.81 33.39 -2.78
N SER A 72 7.56 33.21 -1.68
CA SER A 72 8.88 33.89 -1.55
C SER A 72 10.08 33.03 -1.18
N SER A 73 9.92 31.74 -0.84
CA SER A 73 11.07 30.92 -0.38
C SER A 73 11.23 29.54 -1.01
N ALA A 74 10.41 29.18 -1.99
CA ALA A 74 10.32 27.81 -2.47
C ALA A 74 10.15 27.68 -4.00
N ASP A 75 10.79 28.58 -4.76
CA ASP A 75 10.94 28.38 -6.19
C ASP A 75 11.97 27.27 -6.43
N PHE A 76 11.54 26.16 -7.03
CA PHE A 76 12.46 25.18 -7.59
C PHE A 76 13.39 25.91 -8.56
N THR A 77 14.69 25.96 -8.24
CA THR A 77 15.63 26.68 -9.11
C THR A 77 15.75 25.97 -10.45
N GLU A 78 15.74 26.75 -11.53
CA GLU A 78 15.94 26.24 -12.91
C GLU A 78 17.19 25.36 -12.98
N GLU A 79 18.28 25.79 -12.31
CA GLU A 79 19.52 25.03 -12.16
C GLU A 79 19.31 23.61 -11.59
N LYS A 80 18.40 23.44 -10.62
CA LYS A 80 18.14 22.12 -10.03
C LYS A 80 17.38 21.21 -10.98
N LEU A 81 16.43 21.76 -11.72
CA LEU A 81 15.67 21.01 -12.72
C LEU A 81 16.55 20.63 -13.91
N ASP A 82 17.44 21.52 -14.33
CA ASP A 82 18.45 21.24 -15.35
C ASP A 82 19.41 20.14 -14.89
N TYR A 83 19.88 20.20 -13.64
CA TYR A 83 20.71 19.14 -13.07
C TYR A 83 20.01 17.78 -13.04
N ILE A 84 18.71 17.75 -12.66
CA ILE A 84 17.91 16.52 -12.71
C ILE A 84 17.82 16.01 -14.15
N ALA A 85 17.51 16.87 -15.12
CA ALA A 85 17.39 16.50 -16.53
C ALA A 85 18.71 15.93 -17.07
N GLU A 86 19.85 16.56 -16.76
CA GLU A 86 21.19 16.09 -17.14
C GLU A 86 21.49 14.72 -16.50
N LEU A 87 21.14 14.54 -15.22
CA LEU A 87 21.38 13.29 -14.51
C LEU A 87 20.55 12.14 -15.08
N LEU A 88 19.28 12.39 -15.44
CA LEU A 88 18.41 11.42 -16.11
C LEU A 88 18.94 11.09 -17.50
N ALA A 89 19.38 12.08 -18.29
CA ALA A 89 19.96 11.86 -19.62
C ALA A 89 21.26 11.05 -19.55
N THR A 90 22.16 11.40 -18.62
CA THR A 90 23.39 10.67 -18.35
C THR A 90 23.10 9.22 -17.99
N THR A 91 22.07 8.99 -17.16
CA THR A 91 21.65 7.63 -16.79
C THR A 91 21.22 6.81 -17.99
N GLN A 92 20.41 7.39 -18.90
CA GLN A 92 19.99 6.70 -20.12
C GLN A 92 21.17 6.34 -21.01
N ILE A 93 22.15 7.24 -21.15
CA ILE A 93 23.36 7.00 -21.96
C ILE A 93 24.19 5.86 -21.36
N TYR A 94 24.48 5.90 -20.06
CA TYR A 94 25.33 4.92 -19.39
C TYR A 94 24.71 3.53 -19.30
N THR A 95 23.40 3.47 -19.08
CA THR A 95 22.69 2.20 -18.85
C THR A 95 22.02 1.65 -20.12
N ARG A 96 21.91 2.45 -21.19
CA ARG A 96 21.13 2.14 -22.41
C ARG A 96 19.68 1.77 -22.15
N ASN A 97 19.16 2.12 -20.98
CA ASN A 97 17.78 1.88 -20.57
C ASN A 97 16.99 3.18 -20.64
N LYS A 98 15.71 3.08 -21.02
CA LYS A 98 14.82 4.24 -21.03
C LYS A 98 14.37 4.55 -19.60
N ILE A 99 14.44 5.83 -19.23
CA ILE A 99 13.77 6.32 -18.03
C ILE A 99 12.42 6.90 -18.47
N PRO A 100 11.31 6.58 -17.78
CA PRO A 100 10.01 7.11 -18.14
C PRO A 100 10.00 8.64 -18.07
N THR A 101 9.25 9.29 -18.96
CA THR A 101 8.99 10.74 -18.94
C THR A 101 7.81 11.06 -18.02
N ILE A 102 7.67 12.31 -17.56
CA ILE A 102 6.50 12.79 -16.81
C ILE A 102 5.20 12.38 -17.50
N LYS A 103 5.07 12.68 -18.80
CA LYS A 103 3.89 12.30 -19.60
C LYS A 103 3.62 10.80 -19.59
N SER A 104 4.67 9.97 -19.71
CA SER A 104 4.49 8.51 -19.66
C SER A 104 4.08 8.01 -18.28
N ILE A 105 4.57 8.63 -17.20
CA ILE A 105 4.19 8.30 -15.81
C ILE A 105 2.73 8.68 -15.57
N GLN A 106 2.31 9.86 -16.02
CA GLN A 106 0.91 10.30 -15.93
C GLN A 106 -0.01 9.36 -16.71
N GLN A 107 0.36 9.02 -17.96
CA GLN A 107 -0.40 8.07 -18.77
C GLN A 107 -0.47 6.68 -18.11
N GLU A 108 0.63 6.21 -17.54
CA GLU A 108 0.66 4.95 -16.79
C GLU A 108 -0.27 5.03 -15.57
N CYS A 109 -0.21 6.10 -14.76
CA CYS A 109 -1.13 6.31 -13.63
C CYS A 109 -2.60 6.27 -14.08
N CYS A 110 -2.96 6.95 -15.17
CA CYS A 110 -4.32 6.89 -15.72
C CYS A 110 -4.70 5.48 -16.17
N GLN A 111 -3.82 4.79 -16.89
CA GLN A 111 -4.06 3.42 -17.35
C GLN A 111 -4.29 2.47 -16.17
N LYS A 112 -3.52 2.61 -15.10
CA LYS A 112 -3.65 1.79 -13.88
C LYS A 112 -5.03 1.93 -13.26
N ILE A 113 -5.61 3.13 -13.23
CA ILE A 113 -6.97 3.35 -12.73
C ILE A 113 -8.00 2.69 -13.67
N GLN A 114 -7.80 2.81 -14.99
CA GLN A 114 -8.68 2.16 -15.96
C GLN A 114 -8.65 0.63 -15.83
N ASP A 115 -7.49 0.04 -15.57
CA ASP A 115 -7.36 -1.40 -15.34
C ASP A 115 -8.15 -1.85 -14.10
N GLU A 116 -8.14 -1.05 -13.02
CA GLU A 116 -8.95 -1.34 -11.83
C GLU A 116 -10.45 -1.24 -12.12
N LEU A 117 -10.89 -0.21 -12.84
CA LEU A 117 -12.29 -0.04 -13.23
C LEU A 117 -12.77 -1.14 -14.20
N ALA A 118 -11.91 -1.60 -15.09
CA ALA A 118 -12.16 -2.74 -15.96
C ALA A 118 -12.36 -4.02 -15.14
N ALA A 119 -11.52 -4.26 -14.13
CA ALA A 119 -11.67 -5.40 -13.22
C ALA A 119 -12.97 -5.33 -12.40
N VAL A 120 -13.38 -4.14 -11.95
CA VAL A 120 -14.70 -3.96 -11.30
C VAL A 120 -15.84 -4.30 -12.27
N THR A 121 -15.71 -3.94 -13.54
CA THR A 121 -16.72 -4.26 -14.56
C THR A 121 -16.81 -5.76 -14.83
N GLN A 122 -15.68 -6.46 -14.83
CA GLN A 122 -15.57 -7.91 -15.07
C GLN A 122 -15.76 -8.77 -13.80
N ILE A 123 -16.02 -8.15 -12.64
CA ILE A 123 -16.03 -8.85 -11.35
C ILE A 123 -16.98 -10.04 -11.33
N ASN A 124 -18.17 -9.93 -11.92
CA ASN A 124 -19.16 -11.00 -11.90
C ASN A 124 -18.72 -12.23 -12.71
N ASP A 125 -17.96 -12.04 -13.79
CA ASP A 125 -17.39 -13.15 -14.56
C ASP A 125 -16.34 -13.89 -13.71
N ILE A 126 -15.51 -13.13 -12.99
CA ILE A 126 -14.49 -13.69 -12.08
C ILE A 126 -15.15 -14.43 -10.92
N LEU A 127 -16.16 -13.84 -10.28
CA LEU A 127 -16.90 -14.48 -9.19
C LEU A 127 -17.61 -15.76 -9.67
N ALA A 128 -18.26 -15.72 -10.85
CA ALA A 128 -18.90 -16.89 -11.45
C ALA A 128 -17.90 -18.04 -11.69
N SER A 129 -16.70 -17.73 -12.21
CA SER A 129 -15.66 -18.74 -12.46
C SER A 129 -15.15 -19.45 -11.18
N HIS A 130 -15.37 -18.84 -10.01
CA HIS A 130 -15.03 -19.41 -8.70
C HIS A 130 -16.26 -19.90 -7.92
N ASN A 131 -17.43 -20.00 -8.55
CA ASN A 131 -18.71 -20.36 -7.91
C ASN A 131 -19.10 -19.44 -6.73
N LEU A 132 -18.70 -18.18 -6.80
CA LEU A 132 -19.07 -17.16 -5.82
C LEU A 132 -20.36 -16.45 -6.26
N PRO A 133 -21.22 -16.06 -5.30
CA PRO A 133 -22.37 -15.21 -5.58
C PRO A 133 -21.97 -13.91 -6.26
N LEU A 134 -22.70 -13.58 -7.32
CA LEU A 134 -22.56 -12.33 -8.06
C LEU A 134 -22.93 -11.13 -7.19
N ILE A 135 -22.34 -9.98 -7.50
CA ILE A 135 -22.74 -8.71 -6.90
C ILE A 135 -23.85 -8.05 -7.72
N ASP A 136 -24.74 -7.34 -7.03
CA ASP A 136 -25.77 -6.51 -7.66
C ASP A 136 -25.19 -5.26 -8.32
N SER A 137 -26.01 -4.60 -9.14
CA SER A 137 -25.60 -3.36 -9.82
C SER A 137 -25.24 -2.24 -8.85
N ALA A 138 -25.90 -2.16 -7.69
CA ALA A 138 -25.63 -1.14 -6.69
C ALA A 138 -24.22 -1.27 -6.10
N ASN A 139 -23.79 -2.47 -5.73
CA ASN A 139 -22.44 -2.71 -5.22
C ASN A 139 -21.38 -2.61 -6.33
N ASN A 140 -21.72 -2.95 -7.58
CA ASN A 140 -20.83 -2.72 -8.72
C ASN A 140 -20.54 -1.23 -8.91
N GLU A 141 -21.58 -0.39 -8.89
CA GLU A 141 -21.42 1.07 -8.98
C GLU A 141 -20.68 1.65 -7.76
N ARG A 142 -20.98 1.17 -6.55
CA ARG A 142 -20.22 1.56 -5.35
C ARG A 142 -18.74 1.23 -5.45
N LEU A 143 -18.37 0.07 -6.01
CA LEU A 143 -16.97 -0.30 -6.24
C LEU A 143 -16.29 0.64 -7.25
N LYS A 144 -16.97 1.05 -8.33
CA LYS A 144 -16.42 2.01 -9.30
C LYS A 144 -16.19 3.39 -8.66
N VAL A 145 -17.17 3.87 -7.89
CA VAL A 145 -17.06 5.13 -7.15
C VAL A 145 -15.93 5.06 -6.14
N LEU A 146 -15.84 3.97 -5.38
CA LEU A 146 -14.78 3.73 -4.40
C LEU A 146 -13.39 3.76 -5.04
N VAL A 147 -13.16 2.96 -6.08
CA VAL A 147 -11.85 2.90 -6.78
C VAL A 147 -11.47 4.29 -7.30
N THR A 148 -12.42 4.99 -7.93
CA THR A 148 -12.17 6.34 -8.46
C THR A 148 -11.79 7.31 -7.33
N ARG A 149 -12.56 7.33 -6.24
CA ARG A 149 -12.33 8.20 -5.09
C ARG A 149 -10.99 7.92 -4.44
N LEU A 150 -10.68 6.66 -4.13
CA LEU A 150 -9.41 6.28 -3.49
C LEU A 150 -8.22 6.79 -4.30
N ARG A 151 -8.24 6.59 -5.63
CA ARG A 151 -7.13 6.99 -6.51
C ARG A 151 -7.02 8.49 -6.69
N GLN A 152 -8.14 9.21 -6.73
CA GLN A 152 -8.13 10.67 -6.75
C GLN A 152 -7.59 11.25 -5.45
N GLN A 153 -8.02 10.71 -4.31
CA GLN A 153 -7.59 11.17 -2.99
C GLN A 153 -6.08 10.95 -2.78
N GLU A 154 -5.55 9.80 -3.19
CA GLU A 154 -4.10 9.51 -3.16
C GLU A 154 -3.25 10.50 -3.97
N GLN A 155 -3.85 11.28 -4.87
CA GLN A 155 -3.15 12.31 -5.67
C GLN A 155 -3.24 13.71 -5.04
N GLN A 156 -4.13 13.92 -4.07
CA GLN A 156 -4.37 15.24 -3.49
C GLN A 156 -3.30 15.63 -2.47
N LEU A 157 -2.72 16.82 -2.62
CA LEU A 157 -1.76 17.37 -1.65
C LEU A 157 -2.31 17.38 -0.21
N ALA A 158 -3.58 17.75 -0.03
CA ALA A 158 -4.25 17.75 1.27
C ALA A 158 -4.22 16.37 1.96
N PHE A 159 -4.32 15.29 1.20
CA PHE A 159 -4.23 13.94 1.75
C PHE A 159 -2.82 13.63 2.27
N HIS A 160 -1.78 13.99 1.49
CA HIS A 160 -0.38 13.79 1.89
C HIS A 160 0.02 14.67 3.08
N LEU A 161 -0.52 15.90 3.16
CA LEU A 161 -0.37 16.79 4.31
C LEU A 161 -0.97 16.18 5.58
N GLY A 162 -2.23 15.75 5.51
CA GLY A 162 -2.91 15.12 6.65
C GLY A 162 -2.21 13.85 7.12
N LEU A 163 -1.77 13.02 6.18
CA LEU A 163 -1.03 11.80 6.48
C LEU A 163 0.32 12.10 7.17
N LEU A 164 1.12 13.02 6.62
CA LEU A 164 2.42 13.35 7.21
C LEU A 164 2.26 13.94 8.62
N LYS A 165 1.25 14.80 8.81
CA LYS A 165 0.94 15.38 10.11
C LYS A 165 0.61 14.28 11.12
N ALA A 166 -0.31 13.37 10.78
CA ALA A 166 -0.69 12.27 11.66
C ALA A 166 0.50 11.34 11.99
N GLN A 167 1.34 11.02 11.00
CA GLN A 167 2.56 10.23 11.21
C GLN A 167 3.52 10.90 12.19
N ARG A 168 3.75 12.20 12.05
CA ARG A 168 4.63 12.98 12.95
C ARG A 168 4.06 13.08 14.35
N GLU A 169 2.77 13.38 14.47
CA GLU A 169 2.10 13.47 15.77
C GLU A 169 2.21 12.16 16.55
N LEU A 170 1.94 11.03 15.91
CA LEU A 170 1.98 9.73 16.58
C LEU A 170 3.43 9.24 16.84
N SER A 171 4.36 9.45 15.91
CA SER A 171 5.77 9.06 16.12
C SER A 171 6.49 9.89 17.18
N ASN A 172 6.04 11.12 17.44
CA ASN A 172 6.57 11.97 18.51
C ASN A 172 6.01 11.64 19.91
N THR A 173 5.04 10.74 20.00
CA THR A 173 4.58 10.22 21.29
C THR A 173 5.48 9.08 21.75
N ASP A 174 5.44 8.75 23.06
CA ASP A 174 6.07 7.53 23.62
C ASP A 174 5.37 6.23 23.15
N SER A 175 4.76 6.21 21.96
CA SER A 175 4.06 5.05 21.38
C SER A 175 4.99 3.85 21.14
N GLY A 176 6.31 4.09 21.05
CA GLY A 176 7.30 3.05 20.76
C GLY A 176 7.32 2.60 19.30
N TYR A 177 6.55 3.23 18.42
CA TYR A 177 6.54 2.94 16.99
C TYR A 177 7.48 3.85 16.20
N SER A 178 8.26 3.24 15.32
CA SER A 178 9.04 3.96 14.31
C SER A 178 8.13 4.59 13.26
N ILE A 179 8.57 5.67 12.61
CA ILE A 179 7.77 6.39 11.60
C ILE A 179 7.45 5.50 10.38
N GLU A 180 8.33 4.54 10.08
CA GLU A 180 8.19 3.57 9.01
C GLU A 180 6.99 2.62 9.24
N ASN A 181 6.62 2.35 10.49
CA ASN A 181 5.45 1.53 10.82
C ASN A 181 4.14 2.15 10.31
N PHE A 182 4.13 3.46 10.04
CA PHE A 182 2.99 4.20 9.55
C PHE A 182 3.01 4.43 8.02
N ALA A 183 3.91 3.75 7.30
CA ALA A 183 4.02 3.91 5.86
C ALA A 183 2.72 3.55 5.15
N PHE A 184 2.30 4.43 4.23
CA PHE A 184 1.08 4.24 3.44
C PHE A 184 1.40 3.62 2.08
N GLY A 185 0.59 2.62 1.71
CA GLY A 185 0.60 2.02 0.39
C GLY A 185 -0.77 1.44 0.07
N SER A 186 -1.03 1.16 -1.21
CA SER A 186 -2.32 0.63 -1.65
C SER A 186 -2.18 -0.63 -2.49
N THR A 187 -3.11 -1.56 -2.27
CA THR A 187 -3.25 -2.78 -3.07
C THR A 187 -4.40 -2.57 -4.05
N PRO A 188 -4.14 -2.54 -5.37
CA PRO A 188 -5.15 -2.36 -6.41
C PRO A 188 -6.25 -3.42 -6.33
N PHE A 189 -7.47 -3.04 -6.73
CA PHE A 189 -8.62 -3.94 -6.74
C PHE A 189 -8.38 -5.28 -7.48
N PRO A 190 -7.75 -5.33 -8.68
CA PRO A 190 -7.45 -6.59 -9.35
C PRO A 190 -6.50 -7.50 -8.55
N THR A 191 -5.51 -6.92 -7.88
CA THR A 191 -4.58 -7.67 -7.03
C THR A 191 -5.29 -8.24 -5.82
N TRP A 192 -6.12 -7.42 -5.16
CA TRP A 192 -6.96 -7.86 -4.06
C TRP A 192 -7.93 -8.96 -4.50
N LEU A 193 -8.58 -8.82 -5.65
CA LEU A 193 -9.54 -9.80 -6.15
C LEU A 193 -8.85 -11.13 -6.44
N ASN A 194 -7.69 -11.11 -7.11
CA ASN A 194 -6.90 -12.31 -7.35
C ASN A 194 -6.50 -12.99 -6.03
N LEU A 195 -6.09 -12.22 -5.01
CA LEU A 195 -5.74 -12.74 -3.69
C LEU A 195 -6.94 -13.40 -2.99
N PHE A 196 -8.13 -12.79 -3.08
CA PHE A 196 -9.33 -13.28 -2.40
C PHE A 196 -10.09 -14.37 -3.18
N THR A 197 -9.71 -14.65 -4.43
CA THR A 197 -10.19 -15.81 -5.19
C THR A 197 -9.28 -17.03 -5.06
N GLN A 198 -8.23 -16.98 -4.24
CA GLN A 198 -7.36 -18.12 -3.99
C GLN A 198 -8.06 -19.17 -3.14
N LYS A 199 -7.76 -20.45 -3.43
CA LYS A 199 -8.39 -21.59 -2.78
C LYS A 199 -8.40 -21.51 -1.23
N PRO A 200 -7.30 -21.16 -0.54
CA PRO A 200 -7.32 -21.05 0.92
C PRO A 200 -8.32 -20.02 1.46
N VAL A 201 -8.50 -18.90 0.74
CA VAL A 201 -9.48 -17.86 1.10
C VAL A 201 -10.91 -18.37 0.86
N LEU A 202 -11.15 -18.97 -0.31
CA LEU A 202 -12.46 -19.52 -0.66
C LEU A 202 -12.90 -20.63 0.30
N ASP A 203 -11.97 -21.51 0.71
CA ASP A 203 -12.24 -22.58 1.66
C ASP A 203 -12.71 -22.02 3.02
N VAL A 204 -12.15 -20.90 3.50
CA VAL A 204 -12.61 -20.22 4.73
C VAL A 204 -14.01 -19.63 4.56
N ILE A 205 -14.25 -18.91 3.47
CA ILE A 205 -15.55 -18.29 3.17
C ILE A 205 -16.66 -19.36 3.08
N ALA A 206 -16.34 -20.53 2.51
CA ALA A 206 -17.26 -21.65 2.42
C ALA A 206 -17.58 -22.25 3.81
N ARG A 207 -16.58 -22.39 4.70
CA ARG A 207 -16.77 -22.97 6.05
C ARG A 207 -17.60 -22.09 6.98
N CYS A 208 -17.32 -20.79 7.04
CA CYS A 208 -17.93 -19.90 8.03
C CYS A 208 -19.31 -19.38 7.60
N SER A 209 -19.73 -19.62 6.35
CA SER A 209 -20.80 -18.89 5.65
C SER A 209 -20.50 -17.38 5.52
N LYS A 210 -20.91 -16.76 4.41
CA LYS A 210 -20.56 -15.34 4.13
C LYS A 210 -20.91 -14.37 5.26
N ARG A 211 -22.07 -14.56 5.91
CA ARG A 211 -22.58 -13.64 6.94
C ARG A 211 -21.87 -13.77 8.29
N ALA A 212 -21.23 -14.91 8.55
CA ALA A 212 -20.45 -15.13 9.77
C ALA A 212 -18.93 -15.09 9.53
N THR A 213 -18.48 -15.04 8.26
CA THR A 213 -17.08 -14.78 7.94
C THR A 213 -16.73 -13.34 8.28
N THR A 214 -15.82 -13.18 9.23
CA THR A 214 -15.29 -11.86 9.64
C THR A 214 -13.88 -11.68 9.09
N LEU A 215 -13.67 -10.64 8.27
CA LEU A 215 -12.37 -10.15 7.88
C LEU A 215 -11.92 -9.05 8.84
N THR A 216 -10.71 -9.16 9.38
CA THR A 216 -10.05 -8.05 10.08
C THR A 216 -8.82 -7.63 9.29
N VAL A 217 -8.62 -6.32 9.13
CA VAL A 217 -7.42 -5.75 8.48
C VAL A 217 -6.67 -4.90 9.49
N PHE A 218 -5.46 -5.32 9.85
CA PHE A 218 -4.55 -4.53 10.68
C PHE A 218 -3.75 -3.57 9.80
N GLY A 219 -3.75 -2.28 10.18
CA GLY A 219 -3.23 -1.20 9.36
C GLY A 219 -4.11 -0.98 8.13
N SER A 220 -5.42 -0.77 8.35
CA SER A 220 -6.41 -0.68 7.27
C SER A 220 -6.28 0.58 6.41
N SER A 221 -5.50 1.58 6.86
CA SER A 221 -5.29 2.84 6.17
C SER A 221 -6.63 3.51 5.83
N SER A 222 -6.81 4.01 4.61
CA SER A 222 -8.08 4.58 4.14
C SER A 222 -9.17 3.53 3.82
N GLY A 223 -8.99 2.28 4.26
CA GLY A 223 -10.02 1.24 4.27
C GLY A 223 -10.21 0.42 2.99
N SER A 224 -9.36 0.60 1.97
CA SER A 224 -9.56 -0.03 0.64
C SER A 224 -9.84 -1.54 0.69
N LEU A 225 -9.02 -2.31 1.43
CA LEU A 225 -9.15 -3.77 1.53
C LEU A 225 -10.42 -4.21 2.27
N VAL A 226 -10.84 -3.43 3.27
CA VAL A 226 -12.07 -3.65 4.05
C VAL A 226 -13.29 -3.43 3.15
N PHE A 227 -13.29 -2.32 2.40
CA PHE A 227 -14.37 -2.01 1.46
C PHE A 227 -14.50 -3.04 0.34
N PHE A 228 -13.37 -3.45 -0.26
CA PHE A 228 -13.40 -4.44 -1.33
C PHE A 228 -14.02 -5.75 -0.84
N ALA A 229 -13.64 -6.25 0.34
CA ALA A 229 -14.23 -7.46 0.92
C ALA A 229 -15.73 -7.34 1.18
N SER A 230 -16.17 -6.22 1.78
CA SER A 230 -17.58 -6.00 2.09
C SER A 230 -18.45 -5.83 0.83
N LEU A 231 -17.95 -5.15 -0.20
CA LEU A 231 -18.71 -4.88 -1.43
C LEU A 231 -18.64 -6.03 -2.45
N ALA A 232 -17.47 -6.66 -2.64
CA ALA A 232 -17.28 -7.70 -3.65
C ALA A 232 -17.74 -9.08 -3.17
N LEU A 233 -17.52 -9.41 -1.89
CA LEU A 233 -17.76 -10.75 -1.35
C LEU A 233 -18.92 -10.78 -0.34
N GLY A 234 -19.30 -9.62 0.20
CA GLY A 234 -20.35 -9.51 1.21
C GLY A 234 -19.91 -9.96 2.60
N LEU A 235 -18.60 -9.91 2.88
CA LEU A 235 -18.06 -10.27 4.20
C LEU A 235 -18.36 -9.16 5.21
N ARG A 236 -18.45 -9.54 6.49
CA ARG A 236 -18.34 -8.55 7.58
C ARG A 236 -16.87 -8.21 7.72
N SER A 237 -16.53 -6.93 7.63
CA SER A 237 -15.13 -6.50 7.60
C SER A 237 -14.88 -5.41 8.62
N ASN A 238 -13.81 -5.57 9.42
CA ASN A 238 -13.31 -4.58 10.36
C ASN A 238 -11.93 -4.09 9.92
N GLY A 239 -11.74 -2.77 9.85
CA GLY A 239 -10.43 -2.15 9.65
C GLY A 239 -9.92 -1.54 10.94
N VAL A 240 -8.72 -1.92 11.36
CA VAL A 240 -8.04 -1.31 12.50
C VAL A 240 -6.94 -0.38 11.99
N GLU A 241 -7.02 0.88 12.37
CA GLU A 241 -6.08 1.93 11.97
C GLU A 241 -5.75 2.80 13.17
N ILE A 242 -4.46 3.08 13.38
CA ILE A 242 -3.98 3.85 14.52
C ILE A 242 -3.92 5.35 14.20
N LEU A 243 -3.76 5.72 12.92
CA LEU A 243 -3.79 7.10 12.48
C LEU A 243 -5.23 7.59 12.34
N GLU A 244 -5.66 8.45 13.26
CA GLU A 244 -7.02 9.04 13.29
C GLU A 244 -7.41 9.65 11.94
N PHE A 245 -6.49 10.38 11.29
CA PHE A 245 -6.71 10.95 9.95
C PHE A 245 -7.15 9.91 8.90
N LEU A 246 -6.48 8.75 8.84
CA LEU A 246 -6.82 7.70 7.88
C LEU A 246 -8.12 6.98 8.25
N HIS A 247 -8.36 6.81 9.55
CA HIS A 247 -9.62 6.29 10.07
C HIS A 247 -10.81 7.19 9.69
N GLU A 248 -10.70 8.51 9.91
CA GLU A 248 -11.75 9.47 9.55
C GLU A 248 -12.05 9.46 8.05
N VAL A 249 -11.01 9.41 7.22
CA VAL A 249 -11.12 9.25 5.77
C VAL A 249 -11.89 7.98 5.40
N ALA A 250 -11.61 6.86 6.08
CA ALA A 250 -12.30 5.59 5.85
C ALA A 250 -13.77 5.67 6.30
N GLU A 251 -14.06 6.18 7.50
CA GLU A 251 -15.43 6.34 7.98
C GLU A 251 -16.25 7.28 7.10
N GLN A 252 -15.70 8.43 6.67
CA GLN A 252 -16.38 9.32 5.73
C GLN A 252 -16.68 8.62 4.40
N THR A 253 -15.73 7.83 3.89
CA THR A 253 -15.94 7.05 2.66
C THR A 253 -17.05 6.00 2.84
N ARG A 254 -17.11 5.34 4.00
CA ARG A 254 -18.17 4.38 4.33
C ARG A 254 -19.54 5.04 4.35
N GLU A 255 -19.66 6.21 4.96
CA GLU A 255 -20.90 6.97 5.08
C GLU A 255 -21.40 7.46 3.72
N ASP A 256 -20.51 8.03 2.91
CA ASP A 256 -20.84 8.54 1.56
C ASP A 256 -21.31 7.41 0.63
N LEU A 257 -20.72 6.21 0.76
CA LEU A 257 -21.14 5.02 0.01
C LEU A 257 -22.36 4.32 0.63
N GLN A 258 -22.86 4.82 1.76
CA GLN A 258 -24.01 4.30 2.51
C GLN A 258 -23.85 2.81 2.88
N ILE A 259 -22.66 2.44 3.33
CA ILE A 259 -22.35 1.07 3.78
C ILE A 259 -22.65 0.98 5.29
N SER A 260 -23.48 0.01 5.69
CA SER A 260 -23.81 -0.21 7.10
C SER A 260 -22.58 -0.61 7.92
N LYS A 261 -22.48 -0.09 9.15
CA LYS A 261 -21.45 -0.47 10.14
C LYS A 261 -21.40 -1.97 10.41
N ASP A 262 -22.53 -2.67 10.32
CA ASP A 262 -22.59 -4.13 10.51
C ASP A 262 -21.84 -4.91 9.42
N LYS A 263 -21.65 -4.30 8.25
CA LYS A 263 -20.96 -4.92 7.10
C LYS A 263 -19.51 -4.46 6.97
N CYS A 264 -19.25 -3.20 7.29
CA CYS A 264 -17.95 -2.56 7.16
C CYS A 264 -17.82 -1.58 8.31
N CYS A 265 -16.86 -1.80 9.20
CA CYS A 265 -16.58 -0.92 10.33
C CYS A 265 -15.09 -0.58 10.37
N PHE A 266 -14.78 0.60 10.90
CA PHE A 266 -13.42 1.00 11.19
C PHE A 266 -13.28 1.31 12.68
N GLU A 267 -12.14 0.93 13.23
CA GLU A 267 -11.77 1.13 14.62
C GLU A 267 -10.46 1.94 14.65
N CYS A 268 -10.54 3.14 15.24
CA CYS A 268 -9.37 3.97 15.50
C CYS A 268 -8.65 3.46 16.75
N ALA A 269 -7.75 2.49 16.60
CA ALA A 269 -7.10 1.83 17.71
C ALA A 269 -5.72 1.28 17.34
N ASP A 270 -4.93 1.02 18.37
CA ASP A 270 -3.74 0.19 18.25
C ASP A 270 -4.16 -1.27 18.03
N MET A 271 -3.71 -1.87 16.93
CA MET A 271 -3.96 -3.28 16.60
C MET A 271 -3.50 -4.26 17.68
N LEU A 272 -2.51 -3.91 18.51
CA LEU A 272 -2.08 -4.74 19.62
C LEU A 272 -3.14 -4.84 20.72
N ALA A 273 -4.01 -3.84 20.85
CA ALA A 273 -5.08 -3.78 21.85
C ALA A 273 -6.42 -4.37 21.37
N VAL A 274 -6.63 -4.49 20.05
CA VAL A 274 -7.89 -5.01 19.47
C VAL A 274 -7.92 -6.54 19.50
N SER A 275 -9.03 -7.14 19.93
CA SER A 275 -9.20 -8.60 19.93
C SER A 275 -9.38 -9.16 18.52
N VAL A 276 -8.75 -10.31 18.25
CA VAL A 276 -8.88 -11.05 16.98
C VAL A 276 -9.59 -12.41 17.13
N GLN A 277 -10.24 -12.66 18.27
CA GLN A 277 -10.84 -13.97 18.56
C GLN A 277 -11.99 -14.37 17.61
N GLU A 278 -12.76 -13.40 17.11
CA GLU A 278 -13.86 -13.66 16.16
C GLU A 278 -13.43 -13.57 14.69
N THR A 279 -12.14 -13.37 14.43
CA THR A 279 -11.61 -13.18 13.07
C THR A 279 -11.47 -14.52 12.35
N SER A 280 -12.12 -14.64 11.19
CA SER A 280 -11.98 -15.80 10.29
C SER A 280 -10.83 -15.63 9.30
N ILE A 281 -10.64 -14.40 8.82
CA ILE A 281 -9.53 -13.99 7.94
C ILE A 281 -8.90 -12.75 8.54
N LEU A 282 -7.61 -12.79 8.85
CA LEU A 282 -6.83 -11.64 9.27
C LEU A 282 -5.90 -11.22 8.12
N LEU A 283 -5.89 -9.94 7.76
CA LEU A 283 -4.94 -9.39 6.79
C LEU A 283 -4.02 -8.40 7.49
N LEU A 284 -2.72 -8.68 7.45
CA LEU A 284 -1.67 -7.82 8.01
C LEU A 284 -1.09 -6.95 6.90
N THR A 285 -1.11 -5.63 7.02
CA THR A 285 -0.43 -4.72 6.08
C THR A 285 1.03 -4.50 6.47
N SER A 286 1.74 -5.59 6.80
CA SER A 286 2.97 -5.55 7.57
C SER A 286 4.24 -5.09 6.83
N GLN A 287 4.14 -4.72 5.56
CA GLN A 287 5.28 -4.55 4.64
C GLN A 287 6.38 -3.66 5.24
N CYS A 288 6.01 -2.57 5.91
CA CYS A 288 6.95 -1.61 6.50
C CYS A 288 7.09 -1.72 8.03
N TRP A 289 6.38 -2.66 8.68
CA TRP A 289 6.52 -2.85 10.12
C TRP A 289 7.94 -3.31 10.48
N ASP A 290 8.56 -2.63 11.43
CA ASP A 290 9.86 -3.03 11.95
C ASP A 290 9.79 -4.39 12.68
N ALA A 291 10.96 -4.94 12.99
CA ALA A 291 11.06 -6.26 13.61
C ALA A 291 10.42 -6.31 15.01
N GLY A 292 10.48 -5.20 15.77
CA GLY A 292 9.96 -5.14 17.14
C GLY A 292 8.43 -5.13 17.15
N LEU A 293 7.80 -4.32 16.31
CA LEU A 293 6.35 -4.32 16.14
C LEU A 293 5.85 -5.67 15.60
N TYR A 294 6.52 -6.20 14.57
CA TYR A 294 6.11 -7.48 13.99
C TYR A 294 6.18 -8.63 15.02
N GLN A 295 7.21 -8.66 15.87
CA GLN A 295 7.33 -9.66 16.92
C GLN A 295 6.19 -9.56 17.94
N GLN A 296 5.78 -8.34 18.33
CA GLN A 296 4.64 -8.14 19.22
C GLN A 296 3.33 -8.61 18.59
N VAL A 297 3.11 -8.30 17.31
CA VAL A 297 1.95 -8.82 16.55
C VAL A 297 1.99 -10.34 16.53
N GLN A 298 3.13 -10.96 16.17
CA GLN A 298 3.24 -12.41 16.14
C GLN A 298 2.83 -13.05 17.48
N HIS A 299 3.37 -12.59 18.62
CA HIS A 299 3.01 -13.13 19.93
C HIS A 299 1.51 -12.96 20.24
N LYS A 300 0.92 -11.82 19.88
CA LYS A 300 -0.52 -11.60 20.00
C LYS A 300 -1.31 -12.62 19.18
N LEU A 301 -0.93 -12.83 17.93
CA LEU A 301 -1.63 -13.76 17.04
C LEU A 301 -1.52 -15.20 17.54
N GLU A 302 -0.36 -15.61 18.06
CA GLU A 302 -0.17 -16.93 18.68
C GLU A 302 -1.06 -17.12 19.91
N ALA A 303 -1.32 -16.06 20.68
CA ALA A 303 -2.13 -16.12 21.90
C ALA A 303 -3.65 -16.04 21.63
N GLU A 304 -4.09 -15.31 20.61
CA GLU A 304 -5.50 -14.95 20.44
C GLU A 304 -6.19 -15.63 19.26
N LEU A 305 -5.46 -15.97 18.18
CA LEU A 305 -6.09 -16.51 16.98
C LEU A 305 -6.59 -17.93 17.22
N GLN A 306 -7.82 -18.17 16.78
CA GLN A 306 -8.40 -19.50 16.82
C GLN A 306 -7.79 -20.41 15.75
N PRO A 307 -7.63 -21.72 16.04
CA PRO A 307 -7.21 -22.69 15.04
C PRO A 307 -8.13 -22.68 13.81
N GLY A 308 -7.53 -22.71 12.63
CA GLY A 308 -8.25 -22.64 11.35
C GLY A 308 -8.52 -21.22 10.84
N THR A 309 -8.19 -20.18 11.62
CA THR A 309 -8.15 -18.79 11.11
C THR A 309 -7.08 -18.65 10.04
N LEU A 310 -7.43 -17.98 8.94
CA LEU A 310 -6.50 -17.67 7.85
C LEU A 310 -5.84 -16.31 8.11
N VAL A 311 -4.52 -16.24 7.98
CA VAL A 311 -3.75 -14.99 8.04
C VAL A 311 -3.13 -14.73 6.67
N ILE A 312 -3.32 -13.52 6.15
CA ILE A 312 -2.75 -13.05 4.89
C ILE A 312 -1.75 -11.95 5.22
N ASP A 313 -0.52 -12.08 4.73
CA ASP A 313 0.56 -11.15 5.02
C ASP A 313 1.39 -10.81 3.77
N TYR A 314 2.01 -9.63 3.76
CA TYR A 314 3.01 -9.19 2.78
C TYR A 314 4.39 -9.77 3.08
N LYS A 315 4.60 -10.28 4.31
CA LYS A 315 5.86 -10.89 4.78
C LYS A 315 5.68 -12.39 5.05
N ASN A 316 6.79 -13.12 4.97
CA ASN A 316 6.84 -14.55 5.25
C ASN A 316 7.27 -14.88 6.70
N THR A 317 7.32 -13.88 7.58
CA THR A 317 7.97 -14.01 8.88
C THR A 317 7.23 -14.98 9.80
N LEU A 318 5.89 -15.06 9.71
CA LEU A 318 5.07 -16.03 10.45
C LEU A 318 5.47 -17.50 10.19
N GLN A 319 6.14 -17.82 9.08
CA GLN A 319 6.61 -19.17 8.81
C GLN A 319 7.59 -19.69 9.88
N SER A 320 8.27 -18.79 10.59
CA SER A 320 9.20 -19.15 11.66
C SER A 320 8.50 -19.67 12.93
N SER A 321 7.21 -19.39 13.10
CA SER A 321 6.43 -19.80 14.26
C SER A 321 5.80 -21.18 14.06
N PRO A 322 5.82 -22.06 15.08
CA PRO A 322 5.16 -23.36 15.00
C PRO A 322 3.63 -23.25 14.90
N HIS A 323 3.03 -22.13 15.34
CA HIS A 323 1.58 -21.89 15.34
C HIS A 323 1.01 -21.64 13.94
N PHE A 324 1.85 -21.33 12.94
CA PHE A 324 1.38 -21.03 11.60
C PHE A 324 1.83 -22.08 10.59
N ARG A 325 0.94 -22.41 9.64
CA ARG A 325 1.25 -23.23 8.47
C ARG A 325 1.13 -22.38 7.22
N LEU A 326 2.22 -22.20 6.47
CA LEU A 326 2.14 -21.60 5.14
C LEU A 326 1.31 -22.52 4.22
N LEU A 327 0.18 -22.02 3.72
CA LEU A 327 -0.68 -22.71 2.77
C LEU A 327 -0.33 -22.36 1.33
N GLN A 328 -0.05 -21.09 1.06
CA GLN A 328 0.20 -20.61 -0.29
C GLN A 328 1.05 -19.34 -0.29
N GLN A 329 1.90 -19.20 -1.30
CA GLN A 329 2.61 -17.97 -1.64
C GLN A 329 2.14 -17.50 -3.03
N LEU A 330 1.71 -16.25 -3.13
CA LEU A 330 1.38 -15.60 -4.39
C LEU A 330 2.50 -14.64 -4.76
N ASN A 331 3.20 -14.93 -5.84
CA ASN A 331 4.30 -14.11 -6.34
C ASN A 331 3.82 -13.11 -7.39
N HIS A 332 4.67 -12.10 -7.66
CA HIS A 332 4.51 -11.17 -8.78
C HIS A 332 3.17 -10.40 -8.79
N GLN A 333 2.68 -10.08 -7.59
CA GLN A 333 1.48 -9.29 -7.41
C GLN A 333 1.83 -7.81 -7.45
N ARG A 334 0.97 -6.99 -8.05
CA ARG A 334 1.24 -5.56 -8.18
C ARG A 334 0.60 -4.77 -7.05
N VAL A 335 1.36 -3.89 -6.42
CA VAL A 335 0.92 -2.92 -5.40
C VAL A 335 1.43 -1.52 -5.77
N SER A 336 1.09 -0.48 -5.00
CA SER A 336 1.44 0.90 -5.38
C SER A 336 2.95 1.20 -5.36
N TRP A 337 3.73 0.48 -4.54
CA TRP A 337 5.18 0.67 -4.39
C TRP A 337 6.04 -0.38 -5.11
N ASN A 338 5.46 -1.51 -5.52
CA ASN A 338 6.19 -2.64 -6.12
C ASN A 338 5.33 -3.35 -7.17
N SER A 339 5.90 -3.64 -8.34
CA SER A 339 5.24 -4.42 -9.39
C SER A 339 5.32 -5.94 -9.17
N SER A 340 6.11 -6.39 -8.20
CA SER A 340 6.41 -7.79 -7.94
C SER A 340 6.39 -8.13 -6.44
N GLN A 341 5.30 -7.75 -5.78
CA GLN A 341 5.04 -8.09 -4.38
C GLN A 341 4.68 -9.57 -4.24
N SER A 342 5.12 -10.18 -3.13
CA SER A 342 4.64 -11.49 -2.71
C SER A 342 3.63 -11.36 -1.58
N PHE A 343 2.64 -12.24 -1.57
CA PHE A 343 1.69 -12.41 -0.47
C PHE A 343 1.76 -13.84 0.05
N PHE A 344 1.61 -14.01 1.35
CA PHE A 344 1.73 -15.28 2.06
C PHE A 344 0.44 -15.55 2.82
N LEU A 345 -0.13 -16.73 2.59
CA LEU A 345 -1.38 -17.17 3.20
C LEU A 345 -1.04 -18.28 4.20
N PHE A 346 -1.32 -18.04 5.47
CA PHE A 346 -1.07 -18.93 6.58
C PHE A 346 -2.36 -19.40 7.21
N GLU A 347 -2.36 -20.60 7.77
CA GLU A 347 -3.40 -21.07 8.68
C GLU A 347 -2.86 -21.16 10.10
N CYS A 348 -3.62 -20.64 11.06
CA CYS A 348 -3.36 -20.84 12.48
C CYS A 348 -3.64 -22.31 12.85
N LYS A 349 -2.66 -22.99 13.44
CA LYS A 349 -2.75 -24.38 13.86
C LYS A 349 -3.36 -24.48 15.26
N PRO A 350 -3.93 -25.64 15.63
CA PRO A 350 -4.15 -25.96 17.03
C PRO A 350 -2.83 -25.88 17.79
N CYS A 351 -2.81 -25.28 18.98
CA CYS A 351 -1.73 -25.51 19.92
C CYS A 351 -1.66 -27.02 20.14
N SER A 352 -0.56 -27.65 19.71
CA SER A 352 -0.22 -29.00 20.16
C SER A 352 -0.16 -28.94 21.68
N SER A 353 -1.09 -29.56 22.37
CA SER A 353 -0.89 -29.91 23.77
C SER A 353 0.44 -30.66 23.84
N GLU A 354 1.40 -30.12 24.58
CA GLU A 354 2.64 -30.82 24.91
C GLU A 354 2.27 -32.21 25.45
N GLU A 355 2.72 -33.27 24.76
CA GLU A 355 2.76 -34.63 25.29
C GLU A 355 3.94 -34.79 26.25
#